data_AF-A0A5K7X813-F1
#
_entry.id   AF-A0A5K7X813-F1
#
_cell.length_a   1.000
_cell.length_b   1.000
_cell.length_c   1.000
_cell.angle_alpha   90.00
_cell.angle_beta   90.00
_cell.angle_gamma   90.00
#
_symmetry.space_group_name_H-M   'P 1'
#
loop_
_entity.id
_entity.type
_entity.pdbx_description
1 polymer ?
#
loop_
_entity_poly.entity_id
_entity_poly.type
_entity_poly.pdbx_seq_one_letter_code
_entity_poly.pdbx_strand_id
1 'polypeptide(L)'
;MRFRKFRIAWSIAFAILTLAIVAGCLTLQYRGGRSSLWQRGGPGPTDIGVSDGKIWLSWQPRVAYRPQWAGQISRRGFRYNMYSNGSWNISGPTLVIGAALATAPSLVAALPWLQYRFSLRAILIATAMLGALLALAVTP
;
A
#
# COMPACT_ATOMS: atom_id res chain seq x y z
N MET A 1 14.23 23.48 25.30
CA MET A 1 12.76 23.34 25.10
C MET A 1 12.30 23.27 23.64
N ARG A 2 13.05 23.77 22.63
CA ARG A 2 12.62 23.81 21.22
C ARG A 2 12.31 22.43 20.59
N PHE A 3 13.04 21.38 20.95
CA PHE A 3 12.86 20.04 20.37
C PHE A 3 11.55 19.34 20.74
N ARG A 4 10.91 19.68 21.88
CA ARG A 4 9.64 19.05 22.30
C ARG A 4 8.48 19.46 21.39
N LYS A 5 8.41 20.74 21.02
CA LYS A 5 7.36 21.27 20.13
C LYS A 5 7.47 20.68 18.72
N PHE A 6 8.70 20.52 18.21
CA PHE A 6 8.96 19.91 16.91
C PHE A 6 8.54 18.43 16.86
N ARG A 7 8.83 17.65 17.92
CA ARG A 7 8.38 16.25 18.00
C ARG A 7 6.87 16.10 17.96
N ILE A 8 6.14 16.95 18.70
CA ILE A 8 4.68 16.91 18.74
C ILE A 8 4.11 17.28 17.37
N ALA A 9 4.60 18.34 16.74
CA ALA A 9 4.18 18.75 15.41
C ALA A 9 4.45 17.65 14.36
N TRP A 10 5.61 17.00 14.44
CA TRP A 10 5.99 15.91 13.56
C TRP A 10 5.07 14.69 13.73
N SER A 11 4.82 14.26 14.97
CA SER A 11 3.90 13.14 15.24
C SER A 11 2.47 13.43 14.78
N ILE A 12 1.99 14.65 14.98
CA ILE A 12 0.66 15.07 14.50
C ILE A 12 0.59 15.01 12.97
N ALA A 13 1.62 15.50 12.26
CA ALA A 13 1.67 15.45 10.80
C ALA A 13 1.60 14.00 10.28
N PHE A 14 2.34 13.08 10.89
CA PHE A 14 2.30 11.66 10.53
C PHE A 14 0.97 10.99 10.87
N ALA A 15 0.36 11.33 12.00
CA ALA A 15 -0.96 10.82 12.35
C ALA A 15 -2.02 11.26 11.33
N ILE A 16 -2.02 12.54 10.94
CA ILE A 16 -2.91 13.09 9.92
C ILE A 16 -2.68 12.38 8.58
N LEU A 17 -1.43 12.21 8.17
CA LEU A 17 -1.09 11.50 6.92
C LEU A 17 -1.59 10.05 6.94
N THR A 18 -1.40 9.35 8.05
CA THR A 18 -1.84 7.96 8.21
C THR A 18 -3.36 7.87 8.14
N LEU A 19 -4.08 8.74 8.84
CA LEU A 19 -5.54 8.82 8.79
C LEU A 19 -6.05 9.14 7.39
N ALA A 20 -5.39 10.04 6.66
CA ALA A 20 -5.74 10.37 5.28
C ALA A 20 -5.58 9.17 4.34
N ILE A 21 -4.50 8.38 4.50
CA ILE A 21 -4.29 7.15 3.72
C ILE A 21 -5.39 6.13 4.02
N VAL A 22 -5.68 5.86 5.30
CA VAL A 22 -6.72 4.91 5.71
C VAL A 22 -8.10 5.34 5.21
N ALA A 23 -8.46 6.61 5.38
CA ALA A 23 -9.73 7.15 4.89
C ALA A 23 -9.83 7.06 3.35
N GLY A 24 -8.74 7.34 2.63
CA GLY A 24 -8.66 7.16 1.18
C GLY A 24 -8.89 5.71 0.75
N CYS A 25 -8.25 4.75 1.42
CA CYS A 25 -8.42 3.33 1.14
C CYS A 25 -9.85 2.84 1.41
N LEU A 26 -10.47 3.27 2.51
CA LEU A 26 -11.87 2.94 2.82
C LEU A 26 -12.82 3.54 1.76
N THR A 27 -12.63 4.81 1.40
CA THR A 27 -13.44 5.47 0.37
C THR A 27 -13.37 4.71 -0.96
N LEU A 28 -12.17 4.28 -1.35
CA LEU A 28 -11.94 3.49 -2.56
C LEU A 28 -12.55 2.09 -2.49
N GLN A 29 -12.61 1.47 -1.31
CA GLN A 29 -13.23 0.17 -1.12
C GLN A 29 -14.75 0.24 -1.27
N TYR A 30 -15.39 1.26 -0.71
CA TYR A 30 -16.86 1.38 -0.72
C TYR A 30 -17.44 2.02 -1.99
N ARG A 31 -16.64 2.78 -2.76
CA ARG A 31 -17.14 3.42 -3.99
C ARG A 31 -17.41 2.44 -5.14
N GLY A 32 -16.84 1.22 -5.11
CA GLY A 32 -17.08 0.17 -6.11
C GLY A 32 -16.75 0.53 -7.57
N GLY A 33 -16.13 1.67 -7.81
CA GLY A 33 -15.86 2.19 -9.15
C GLY A 33 -14.47 1.81 -9.65
N ARG A 34 -14.36 1.57 -10.96
CA ARG A 34 -13.07 1.44 -11.64
C ARG A 34 -12.49 2.83 -11.89
N SER A 35 -11.38 3.14 -11.23
CA SER A 35 -10.62 4.38 -11.40
C SER A 35 -9.19 4.05 -11.83
N SER A 36 -8.79 4.42 -13.04
CA SER A 36 -7.36 4.45 -13.38
C SER A 36 -6.76 5.72 -12.78
N LEU A 37 -5.72 5.55 -11.96
CA LEU A 37 -4.96 6.65 -11.39
C LEU A 37 -3.90 7.14 -12.39
N TRP A 38 -3.40 6.22 -13.20
CA TRP A 38 -2.40 6.50 -14.22
C TRP A 38 -2.43 5.43 -15.28
N GLN A 39 -2.50 5.85 -16.55
CA GLN A 39 -2.46 4.95 -17.69
C GLN A 39 -1.48 5.48 -18.73
N ARG A 40 -0.65 4.60 -19.26
CA ARG A 40 0.33 4.89 -20.29
C ARG A 40 0.42 3.74 -21.29
N GLY A 41 0.47 4.08 -22.58
CA GLY A 41 0.80 3.13 -23.63
C GLY A 41 2.31 2.91 -23.78
N GLY A 42 2.70 1.68 -24.12
CA GLY A 42 4.08 1.32 -24.46
C GLY A 42 4.82 0.55 -23.34
N PRO A 43 6.14 0.37 -23.50
CA PRO A 43 6.94 -0.41 -22.55
C PRO A 43 7.05 0.24 -21.17
N GLY A 44 7.12 -0.60 -20.14
CA GLY A 44 7.22 -0.22 -18.74
C GLY A 44 5.88 -0.40 -18.01
N PRO A 45 5.71 0.27 -16.86
CA PRO A 45 4.41 0.34 -16.20
C PRO A 45 3.37 0.92 -17.17
N THR A 46 2.18 0.32 -17.25
CA THR A 46 1.14 0.71 -18.22
C THR A 46 -0.15 1.19 -17.58
N ASP A 47 -0.51 0.69 -16.40
CA ASP A 47 -1.72 1.09 -15.71
C ASP A 47 -1.54 0.92 -14.20
N ILE A 48 -1.94 1.91 -13.43
CA ILE A 48 -2.12 1.85 -11.99
C ILE A 48 -3.55 2.29 -11.72
N GLY A 49 -4.33 1.43 -11.09
CA GLY A 49 -5.75 1.72 -10.88
C GLY A 49 -6.33 0.99 -9.69
N VAL A 50 -7.59 1.33 -9.42
CA VAL A 50 -8.38 0.78 -8.32
C VAL A 50 -9.76 0.38 -8.84
N SER A 51 -10.27 -0.79 -8.44
CA SER A 51 -11.59 -1.34 -8.82
C SER A 51 -11.92 -2.40 -7.79
N ASP A 52 -13.18 -2.42 -7.38
CA ASP A 52 -13.72 -3.47 -6.51
C ASP A 52 -12.88 -3.68 -5.23
N GLY A 53 -12.40 -2.57 -4.64
CA GLY A 53 -11.54 -2.61 -3.45
C GLY A 53 -10.18 -3.25 -3.67
N LYS A 54 -9.67 -3.28 -4.91
CA LYS A 54 -8.34 -3.77 -5.26
C LYS A 54 -7.55 -2.72 -6.00
N ILE A 55 -6.27 -2.58 -5.66
CA ILE A 55 -5.31 -1.82 -6.46
C ILE A 55 -4.68 -2.80 -7.44
N TRP A 56 -4.55 -2.42 -8.71
CA TRP A 56 -3.69 -3.14 -9.65
C TRP A 56 -2.58 -2.26 -10.20
N LEU A 57 -1.53 -2.95 -10.63
CA LEU A 57 -0.43 -2.43 -11.40
C LEU A 57 -0.23 -3.36 -12.60
N SER A 58 -0.13 -2.77 -13.78
CA SER A 58 0.16 -3.47 -15.03
C SER A 58 1.51 -3.02 -15.59
N TRP A 59 2.20 -3.94 -16.25
CA TRP A 59 3.50 -3.70 -16.85
C TRP A 59 3.65 -4.45 -18.17
N GLN A 60 4.33 -3.82 -19.13
CA GLN A 60 4.58 -4.35 -20.45
C GLN A 60 6.08 -4.32 -20.78
N PRO A 61 6.68 -5.43 -21.22
CA PRO A 61 8.10 -5.45 -21.57
C PRO A 61 8.36 -4.68 -22.86
N ARG A 62 9.60 -4.19 -23.00
CA ARG A 62 10.07 -3.55 -24.24
C ARG A 62 10.20 -4.54 -25.39
N VAL A 63 10.59 -5.78 -25.10
CA VAL A 63 10.70 -6.88 -26.05
C VAL A 63 9.83 -8.01 -25.55
N ALA A 64 8.90 -8.49 -26.38
CA ALA A 64 8.06 -9.61 -26.01
C ALA A 64 8.92 -10.87 -25.82
N TYR A 65 8.73 -11.55 -24.70
CA TYR A 65 9.36 -12.84 -24.41
C TYR A 65 8.30 -13.76 -23.82
N ARG A 66 8.47 -15.08 -23.98
CA ARG A 66 7.54 -16.07 -23.45
C ARG A 66 8.11 -16.71 -22.19
N PRO A 67 7.76 -16.23 -20.98
CA PRO A 67 8.20 -16.84 -19.75
C PRO A 67 7.61 -18.26 -19.63
N GLN A 68 8.44 -19.22 -19.22
CA GLN A 68 8.00 -20.59 -18.97
C GLN A 68 6.97 -20.69 -17.83
N TRP A 69 6.95 -19.68 -16.97
CA TRP A 69 6.05 -19.53 -15.82
C TRP A 69 4.89 -18.57 -16.10
N ALA A 70 4.57 -18.30 -17.37
CA ALA A 70 3.35 -17.59 -17.74
C ALA A 70 2.12 -18.30 -17.16
N GLY A 71 1.19 -17.53 -16.62
CA GLY A 71 0.04 -18.07 -15.91
C GLY A 71 -0.55 -17.09 -14.90
N GLN A 72 -1.58 -17.56 -14.21
CA GLN A 72 -2.31 -16.78 -13.21
C GLN A 72 -2.19 -17.43 -11.84
N ILE A 73 -1.82 -16.63 -10.84
CA ILE A 73 -1.82 -17.03 -9.43
C ILE A 73 -2.81 -16.14 -8.70
N SER A 74 -3.76 -16.73 -7.98
CA SER A 74 -4.65 -15.98 -7.08
C SER A 74 -4.72 -16.63 -5.72
N ARG A 75 -4.32 -15.90 -4.68
CA ARG A 75 -4.32 -16.36 -3.29
C ARG A 75 -4.62 -15.18 -2.36
N ARG A 76 -5.52 -15.40 -1.38
CA ARG A 76 -5.86 -14.43 -0.32
C ARG A 76 -6.20 -13.03 -0.86
N GLY A 77 -7.00 -12.95 -1.92
CA GLY A 77 -7.40 -11.67 -2.53
C GLY A 77 -6.33 -11.02 -3.42
N PHE A 78 -5.09 -11.48 -3.39
CA PHE A 78 -4.06 -11.11 -4.36
C PHE A 78 -4.22 -11.90 -5.64
N ARG A 79 -3.94 -11.26 -6.77
CA ARG A 79 -3.90 -11.89 -8.09
C ARG A 79 -2.70 -11.36 -8.85
N TYR A 80 -1.90 -12.27 -9.37
CA TYR A 80 -0.83 -12.00 -10.32
C TYR A 80 -1.15 -12.73 -11.61
N ASN A 81 -1.06 -12.05 -12.74
CA ASN A 81 -1.26 -12.63 -14.06
C ASN A 81 -0.07 -12.29 -14.96
N MET A 82 0.58 -13.30 -15.51
CA MET A 82 1.69 -13.18 -16.46
C MET A 82 1.25 -13.72 -17.81
N TYR A 83 1.28 -12.88 -18.83
CA TYR A 83 0.86 -13.20 -20.18
C TYR A 83 2.02 -13.81 -20.99
N SER A 84 1.69 -14.47 -22.10
CA SER A 84 2.65 -15.16 -22.97
C SER A 84 3.63 -14.25 -23.70
N ASN A 85 3.36 -12.95 -23.75
CA ASN A 85 4.25 -11.91 -24.29
C ASN A 85 5.14 -11.27 -23.21
N GLY A 86 5.07 -11.76 -21.96
CA GLY A 86 5.87 -11.27 -20.83
C GLY A 86 5.30 -10.02 -20.15
N SER A 87 4.14 -9.50 -20.60
CA SER A 87 3.41 -8.51 -19.82
C SER A 87 2.80 -9.16 -18.59
N TRP A 88 2.59 -8.37 -17.53
CA TRP A 88 1.93 -8.86 -16.33
C TRP A 88 1.05 -7.80 -15.71
N ASN A 89 0.12 -8.26 -14.89
CA ASN A 89 -0.54 -7.42 -13.90
C ASN A 89 -0.50 -8.08 -12.53
N ILE A 90 -0.49 -7.25 -11.50
CA ILE A 90 -0.66 -7.67 -10.12
C ILE A 90 -1.79 -6.84 -9.52
N SER A 91 -2.60 -7.45 -8.68
CA SER A 91 -3.63 -6.77 -7.91
C SER A 91 -3.72 -7.34 -6.50
N GLY A 92 -4.16 -6.50 -5.57
CA GLY A 92 -4.37 -6.90 -4.18
C GLY A 92 -5.37 -5.98 -3.48
N PRO A 93 -5.89 -6.39 -2.32
CA PRO A 93 -6.87 -5.59 -1.58
C PRO A 93 -6.30 -4.21 -1.22
N THR A 94 -7.07 -3.15 -1.51
CA THR A 94 -6.69 -1.75 -1.19
C THR A 94 -6.35 -1.57 0.27
N LEU A 95 -7.06 -2.25 1.17
CA LEU A 95 -6.78 -2.18 2.62
C LEU A 95 -5.41 -2.76 2.98
N VAL A 96 -5.03 -3.90 2.41
CA VAL A 96 -3.73 -4.53 2.76
C VAL A 96 -2.58 -3.68 2.22
N ILE A 97 -2.71 -3.19 0.99
CA ILE A 97 -1.70 -2.31 0.38
C ILE A 97 -1.66 -0.96 1.12
N GLY A 98 -2.84 -0.40 1.43
CA GLY A 98 -2.98 0.82 2.20
C GLY A 98 -2.38 0.73 3.60
N ALA A 99 -2.60 -0.37 4.31
CA ALA A 99 -2.00 -0.63 5.62
C ALA A 99 -0.47 -0.73 5.54
N ALA A 100 0.06 -1.41 4.51
CA ALA A 100 1.51 -1.46 4.27
C ALA A 100 2.09 -0.06 3.97
N LEU A 101 1.39 0.75 3.16
CA LEU A 101 1.78 2.12 2.84
C LEU A 101 1.61 3.09 4.01
N ALA A 102 0.66 2.87 4.92
CA ALA A 102 0.48 3.68 6.12
C ALA A 102 1.55 3.37 7.18
N THR A 103 2.05 2.14 7.20
CA THR A 103 3.05 1.70 8.20
C THR A 103 4.49 1.98 7.80
N ALA A 104 4.85 1.92 6.52
CA ALA A 104 6.21 2.26 6.07
C ALA A 104 6.67 3.68 6.52
N PRO A 105 5.85 4.74 6.40
CA PRO A 105 6.17 6.06 6.91
C PRO A 105 6.28 6.10 8.43
N SER A 106 5.50 5.31 9.17
CA SER A 106 5.60 5.26 10.64
C SER A 106 6.93 4.67 11.13
N LEU A 107 7.49 3.71 10.40
CA LEU A 107 8.82 3.16 10.65
C LEU A 107 9.92 4.17 10.29
N VAL A 108 9.79 4.84 9.14
CA VAL A 108 10.76 5.86 8.70
C VAL A 108 10.71 7.11 9.58
N ALA A 109 9.53 7.52 10.03
CA ALA A 109 9.35 8.61 10.98
C ALA A 109 10.00 8.31 12.32
N ALA A 110 10.07 7.04 12.74
CA ALA A 110 10.73 6.64 13.97
C ALA A 110 12.27 6.63 13.85
N LEU A 111 12.85 6.49 12.66
CA LEU A 111 14.32 6.42 12.45
C LEU A 111 15.11 7.62 13.02
N PRO A 112 14.79 8.89 12.73
CA PRO A 112 15.55 10.02 13.27
C PRO A 112 15.41 10.19 14.80
N TRP A 113 14.42 9.53 15.41
CA TRP A 113 14.11 9.67 16.83
C TRP A 113 14.41 8.40 17.66
N LEU A 114 14.78 7.29 17.03
CA LEU A 114 15.19 6.02 17.67
C LEU A 114 16.43 6.20 18.58
N GLN A 115 17.28 7.17 18.24
CA GLN A 115 18.41 7.63 19.05
C GLN A 115 17.99 8.37 20.34
N TYR A 116 16.72 8.76 20.46
CA TYR A 116 16.17 9.44 21.64
C TYR A 116 15.01 8.63 22.24
N ARG A 117 15.33 7.55 22.96
CA ARG A 117 14.45 6.76 23.85
C ARG A 117 12.95 6.93 23.55
N PHE A 118 12.47 6.30 22.49
CA PHE A 118 11.03 6.17 22.31
C PHE A 118 10.43 5.41 23.49
N SER A 119 9.30 5.91 24.01
CA SER A 119 8.51 5.10 24.92
C SER A 119 7.96 3.92 24.13
N LEU A 120 8.26 2.70 24.60
CA LEU A 120 7.81 1.41 24.06
C LEU A 120 6.32 1.39 23.66
N ARG A 121 5.51 2.23 24.33
CA ARG A 121 4.08 2.45 24.08
C ARG A 121 3.74 2.94 22.67
N ALA A 122 4.55 3.83 22.08
CA ALA A 122 4.26 4.38 20.75
C ALA A 122 4.46 3.33 19.65
N ILE A 123 5.50 2.50 19.80
CA ILE A 123 5.76 1.37 18.91
C ILE A 123 4.63 0.34 19.05
N LEU A 124 4.23 0.00 20.29
CA LEU A 124 3.11 -0.90 20.58
C LEU A 124 1.78 -0.42 19.99
N ILE A 125 1.48 0.88 20.05
CA ILE A 125 0.25 1.43 19.46
C ILE A 125 0.30 1.31 17.93
N ALA A 126 1.44 1.63 17.30
CA ALA A 126 1.59 1.51 15.85
C ALA A 126 1.47 0.06 15.37
N THR A 127 2.09 -0.91 16.07
CA THR A 127 1.96 -2.33 15.74
C THR A 127 0.58 -2.89 16.04
N ALA A 128 -0.09 -2.44 17.11
CA ALA A 128 -1.47 -2.84 17.41
C ALA A 128 -2.46 -2.32 16.35
N MET A 129 -2.29 -1.07 15.87
CA MET A 129 -3.11 -0.54 14.78
C MET A 129 -2.87 -1.30 13.47
N LEU A 130 -1.62 -1.66 13.15
CA LEU A 130 -1.31 -2.52 12.00
C LEU A 130 -2.00 -3.89 12.13
N GLY A 131 -1.92 -4.52 13.31
CA GLY A 131 -2.58 -5.79 13.59
C GLY A 131 -4.10 -5.73 13.41
N ALA A 132 -4.73 -4.67 13.93
CA ALA A 132 -6.17 -4.45 13.79
C ALA A 132 -6.59 -4.23 12.32
N LEU A 133 -5.81 -3.45 11.56
CA LEU A 133 -6.06 -3.22 10.13
C LEU A 133 -5.90 -4.49 9.31
N LEU A 134 -4.90 -5.32 9.62
CA LEU A 134 -4.71 -6.62 8.98
C LEU A 134 -5.83 -7.61 9.35
N ALA A 135 -6.31 -7.61 10.60
CA ALA A 135 -7.42 -8.46 11.03
C ALA A 135 -8.75 -8.08 10.34
N LEU A 136 -9.02 -6.79 10.18
CA LEU A 136 -10.17 -6.27 9.43
C LEU A 136 -10.07 -6.55 7.92
N ALA A 137 -8.87 -6.62 7.37
CA ALA A 137 -8.68 -6.92 5.94
C ALA A 137 -8.75 -8.42 5.61
N VAL A 138 -8.68 -9.31 6.61
CA VAL A 138 -8.67 -10.77 6.46
C VAL A 138 -10.03 -11.41 6.83
N THR A 139 -10.94 -10.66 7.44
CA THR A 139 -12.29 -11.14 7.74
C THR A 139 -13.15 -11.13 6.47
N PRO A 140 -13.73 -12.28 6.07
CA PRO A 140 -14.48 -12.44 4.82
C PRO A 140 -15.83 -11.74 4.83
#